data_AF-A0AAX2ZQ49-F1
#
_entry.id   AF-A0AAX2ZQ49-F1
#
_cell.length_a   1.000
_cell.length_b   1.000
_cell.length_c   1.000
_cell.angle_alpha   90.00
_cell.angle_beta   90.00
_cell.angle_gamma   90.00
#
_symmetry.space_group_name_H-M   'P 1'
#
loop_
_entity.id
_entity.type
_entity.pdbx_description
1 polymer ?
#
loop_
_entity_poly.entity_id
_entity_poly.type
_entity_poly.pdbx_seq_one_letter_code
_entity_poly.pdbx_strand_id
1 'polypeptide(L)'
;MQTRPRFAVQSLLAILFAAAALVAGCSSSSSEKSNAPLPDAAELLQQSAATTKAQQSVHLLLTVEGTIKGLPVEKLDGDLTNTPAVAAEGTVDLNAFGQKISDAKFVVADGILYAALTAGDPLSDYGPAEKIYDVSTILNPELGLANVLSNFTDPKAEGRESVNGTEGVRVTGTVSADAVNKIAPQLKAEGPVPGTAWIKEDGDHALLQAKLEPTPGNSVTMTLTDWGKQVTVTKPAS
;
A
#
# COMPACT_ATOMS: atom_id res chain seq x y z
N MET A 1 40.19 -59.67 -22.33
CA MET A 1 40.17 -58.26 -21.85
C MET A 1 38.75 -57.94 -21.42
N GLN A 2 38.59 -57.48 -20.16
CA GLN A 2 37.43 -56.78 -19.56
C GLN A 2 36.03 -57.43 -19.70
N THR A 3 35.19 -57.65 -18.68
CA THR A 3 35.15 -57.27 -17.26
C THR A 3 34.20 -58.23 -16.52
N ARG A 4 34.44 -58.40 -15.22
CA ARG A 4 33.79 -59.27 -14.20
C ARG A 4 32.39 -58.71 -13.74
N PRO A 5 31.69 -59.25 -12.70
CA PRO A 5 30.69 -60.33 -12.75
C PRO A 5 29.42 -60.05 -11.87
N ARG A 6 28.68 -61.11 -11.50
CA ARG A 6 27.85 -61.31 -10.27
C ARG A 6 26.41 -60.76 -10.27
N PHE A 7 25.39 -61.62 -10.21
CA PHE A 7 24.92 -62.57 -9.16
C PHE A 7 23.97 -61.92 -8.14
N ALA A 8 22.90 -62.69 -7.88
CA ALA A 8 22.06 -62.75 -6.68
C ALA A 8 20.87 -61.79 -6.59
N VAL A 9 19.74 -62.33 -7.06
CA VAL A 9 18.39 -62.15 -6.52
C VAL A 9 18.38 -62.56 -5.03
N GLN A 10 17.80 -61.74 -4.15
CA GLN A 10 17.31 -62.19 -2.85
C GLN A 10 16.17 -61.27 -2.36
N SER A 11 14.98 -61.86 -2.23
CA SER A 11 13.80 -61.33 -1.54
C SER A 11 14.10 -61.05 -0.07
N LEU A 12 13.53 -59.99 0.52
CA LEU A 12 13.07 -60.08 1.91
C LEU A 12 12.01 -59.02 2.28
N LEU A 13 10.97 -59.56 2.90
CA LEU A 13 9.85 -59.01 3.64
C LEU A 13 10.27 -57.88 4.61
N ALA A 14 9.57 -56.73 4.60
CA ALA A 14 9.73 -55.70 5.63
C ALA A 14 8.42 -54.90 5.88
N ILE A 15 7.66 -55.41 6.85
CA ILE A 15 6.99 -54.74 7.97
C ILE A 15 6.42 -53.32 7.71
N LEU A 16 5.09 -53.26 7.68
CA LEU A 16 4.26 -52.06 7.79
C LEU A 16 4.37 -51.51 9.24
N PHE A 17 5.03 -50.38 9.44
CA PHE A 17 4.91 -49.59 10.68
C PHE A 17 4.28 -48.23 10.34
N ALA A 18 3.08 -48.01 10.86
CA ALA A 18 2.41 -46.72 10.84
C ALA A 18 3.13 -45.75 11.79
N ALA A 19 3.65 -44.66 11.24
CA ALA A 19 4.04 -43.48 12.02
C ALA A 19 3.10 -42.34 11.61
N ALA A 20 2.01 -42.18 12.36
CA ALA A 20 1.26 -40.93 12.37
C ALA A 20 2.08 -39.91 13.16
N ALA A 21 2.96 -39.19 12.46
CA ALA A 21 3.60 -38.00 13.01
C ALA A 21 2.53 -36.90 13.07
N LEU A 22 2.19 -36.50 14.29
CA LEU A 22 1.35 -35.36 14.60
C LEU A 22 1.95 -34.11 13.96
N VAL A 23 1.23 -33.51 13.00
CA VAL A 23 1.49 -32.14 12.56
C VAL A 23 0.97 -31.21 13.66
N ALA A 24 1.82 -30.98 14.66
CA ALA A 24 1.65 -29.93 15.66
C ALA A 24 2.84 -28.96 15.55
N GLY A 25 2.70 -27.97 14.67
CA GLY A 25 3.67 -26.87 14.47
C GLY A 25 3.26 -26.10 13.22
N CYS A 26 3.04 -24.80 13.19
CA CYS A 26 3.39 -23.71 14.10
C CYS A 26 2.18 -22.76 14.21
N SER A 27 1.63 -22.56 15.41
CA SER A 27 0.72 -21.42 15.69
C SER A 27 1.05 -20.73 17.02
N SER A 28 2.11 -21.14 17.72
CA SER A 28 2.48 -20.61 19.03
C SER A 28 3.30 -19.33 18.97
N SER A 29 3.93 -19.01 17.84
CA SER A 29 4.74 -17.80 17.69
C SER A 29 3.93 -16.53 17.42
N SER A 30 2.71 -16.66 16.88
CA SER A 30 1.85 -15.51 16.58
C SER A 30 1.10 -15.00 17.82
N SER A 31 0.71 -15.90 18.72
CA SER A 31 -0.02 -15.57 19.96
C SER A 31 0.87 -15.03 21.08
N GLU A 32 2.18 -15.29 21.06
CA GLU A 32 3.13 -14.67 22.00
C GLU A 32 3.47 -13.23 21.58
N LYS A 33 3.63 -12.95 20.27
CA LYS A 33 3.86 -11.59 19.77
C LYS A 33 2.68 -10.64 20.03
N SER A 34 1.44 -11.10 19.93
CA SER A 34 0.27 -10.25 20.15
C SER A 34 0.21 -9.66 21.57
N ASN A 35 0.78 -10.36 22.57
CA ASN A 35 0.81 -9.94 23.98
C ASN A 35 2.11 -9.27 24.41
N ALA A 36 3.13 -9.19 23.55
CA ALA A 36 4.36 -8.47 23.85
C ALA A 36 4.09 -6.96 23.97
N PRO A 37 4.90 -6.22 24.74
CA PRO A 37 4.82 -4.75 24.75
C PRO A 37 4.84 -4.19 23.33
N LEU A 38 4.04 -3.16 23.07
CA LEU A 38 4.07 -2.47 21.80
C LEU A 38 5.38 -1.66 21.69
N PRO A 39 5.96 -1.52 20.48
CA PRO A 39 7.14 -0.68 20.27
C PRO A 39 6.81 0.80 20.49
N ASP A 40 7.85 1.62 20.61
CA ASP A 40 7.70 3.07 20.67
C ASP A 40 7.10 3.61 19.36
N ALA A 41 6.02 4.37 19.48
CA ALA A 41 5.25 4.84 18.34
C ALA A 41 5.99 5.92 17.53
N ALA A 42 6.73 6.80 18.20
CA ALA A 42 7.46 7.88 17.55
C ALA A 42 8.66 7.33 16.77
N GLU A 43 9.39 6.38 17.37
CA GLU A 43 10.49 5.66 16.71
C GLU A 43 9.98 4.90 15.48
N LEU A 44 8.85 4.18 15.60
CA LEU A 44 8.29 3.40 14.51
C LEU A 44 7.86 4.30 13.32
N LEU A 45 7.24 5.44 13.60
CA LEU A 45 6.90 6.45 12.58
C LEU A 45 8.16 7.02 11.91
N GLN A 46 9.21 7.30 12.68
CA GLN A 46 10.47 7.82 12.15
C GLN A 46 11.15 6.81 11.21
N GLN A 47 11.23 5.54 11.61
CA GLN A 47 11.81 4.46 10.81
C GLN A 47 10.98 4.24 9.53
N SER A 48 9.65 4.21 9.66
CA SER A 48 8.77 4.05 8.51
C SER A 48 8.85 5.23 7.53
N ALA A 49 8.97 6.45 8.04
CA ALA A 49 9.21 7.62 7.21
C ALA A 49 10.53 7.50 6.43
N ALA A 50 11.60 7.05 7.07
CA ALA A 50 12.90 6.83 6.41
C ALA A 50 12.80 5.76 5.31
N THR A 51 12.15 4.63 5.59
CA THR A 51 11.93 3.57 4.60
C THR A 51 11.07 4.05 3.44
N THR A 52 10.00 4.80 3.72
CA THR A 52 9.09 5.35 2.70
C THR A 52 9.80 6.37 1.79
N LYS A 53 10.71 7.20 2.33
CA LYS A 53 11.51 8.16 1.53
C LYS A 53 12.38 7.50 0.47
N ALA A 54 12.80 6.25 0.69
CA ALA A 54 13.67 5.53 -0.23
C ALA A 54 12.90 4.88 -1.39
N GLN A 55 11.57 4.79 -1.30
CA GLN A 55 10.74 4.09 -2.29
C GLN A 55 10.55 4.94 -3.54
N GLN A 56 10.64 4.27 -4.69
CA GLN A 56 10.42 4.90 -6.00
C GLN A 56 9.17 4.38 -6.70
N SER A 57 8.59 3.30 -6.20
CA SER A 57 7.39 2.68 -6.76
C SER A 57 6.60 1.94 -5.70
N VAL A 58 5.30 1.78 -5.94
CA VAL A 58 4.36 1.12 -5.02
C VAL A 58 3.11 0.67 -5.78
N HIS A 59 2.45 -0.37 -5.28
CA HIS A 59 1.03 -0.61 -5.55
C HIS A 59 0.19 0.02 -4.45
N LEU A 60 -0.83 0.79 -4.80
CA LEU A 60 -1.69 1.43 -3.82
C LEU A 60 -3.17 1.19 -4.09
N LEU A 61 -3.89 0.91 -3.01
CA LEU A 61 -5.34 0.90 -2.95
C LEU A 61 -5.78 2.07 -2.08
N LEU A 62 -6.36 3.09 -2.70
CA LEU A 62 -6.99 4.22 -2.03
C LEU A 62 -8.51 4.00 -1.92
N THR A 63 -9.07 4.30 -0.76
CA THR A 63 -10.52 4.31 -0.52
C THR A 63 -10.93 5.57 0.22
N VAL A 64 -12.11 6.08 -0.11
CA VAL A 64 -12.73 7.21 0.57
C VAL A 64 -13.98 6.73 1.29
N GLU A 65 -14.03 6.96 2.60
CA GLU A 65 -15.21 6.75 3.43
C GLU A 65 -15.94 8.09 3.59
N GLY A 66 -17.27 8.06 3.45
CA GLY A 66 -18.10 9.26 3.56
C GLY A 66 -18.08 10.14 2.30
N THR A 67 -18.13 11.47 2.48
CA THR A 67 -18.12 12.43 1.37
C THR A 67 -17.17 13.58 1.69
N ILE A 68 -16.15 13.74 0.84
CA ILE A 68 -15.15 14.80 0.98
C ILE A 68 -15.34 15.81 -0.17
N LYS A 69 -15.64 17.06 0.19
CA LYS A 69 -15.89 18.12 -0.79
C LYS A 69 -14.65 18.34 -1.66
N GLY A 70 -14.82 18.24 -2.98
CA GLY A 70 -13.73 18.46 -3.94
C GLY A 70 -12.87 17.22 -4.21
N LEU A 71 -13.20 16.07 -3.63
CA LEU A 71 -12.57 14.79 -3.93
C LEU A 71 -13.61 13.85 -4.55
N PRO A 72 -13.64 13.71 -5.89
CA PRO A 72 -14.62 12.85 -6.57
C PRO A 72 -14.25 11.36 -6.51
N VAL A 73 -13.05 11.00 -6.05
CA VAL A 73 -12.59 9.61 -5.97
C VAL A 73 -13.27 8.89 -4.81
N GLU A 74 -13.84 7.71 -5.08
CA GLU A 74 -14.36 6.80 -4.05
C GLU A 74 -13.38 5.65 -3.78
N LYS A 75 -12.74 5.15 -4.84
CA LYS A 75 -11.73 4.09 -4.80
C LYS A 75 -10.73 4.29 -5.91
N LEU A 76 -9.46 3.96 -5.69
CA LEU A 76 -8.43 3.87 -6.72
C LEU A 76 -7.54 2.67 -6.41
N ASP A 77 -7.24 1.86 -7.41
CA ASP A 77 -6.40 0.68 -7.31
C ASP A 77 -5.39 0.72 -8.47
N GLY A 78 -4.09 0.84 -8.17
CA GLY A 78 -3.12 1.04 -9.22
C GLY A 78 -1.66 1.05 -8.78
N ASP A 79 -0.80 1.07 -9.79
CA ASP A 79 0.64 1.11 -9.66
C ASP A 79 1.17 2.51 -9.95
N LEU A 80 2.19 2.91 -9.19
CA LEU A 80 2.87 4.19 -9.33
C LEU A 80 4.38 3.97 -9.33
N THR A 81 5.09 4.72 -10.18
CA THR A 81 6.54 4.89 -10.10
C THR A 81 6.94 6.34 -10.37
N ASN A 82 8.00 6.79 -9.70
CA ASN A 82 8.70 8.04 -9.99
C ASN A 82 10.00 7.82 -10.80
N THR A 83 10.41 6.57 -11.04
CA THR A 83 11.64 6.25 -11.77
C THR A 83 11.44 5.16 -12.83
N PRO A 84 12.13 5.24 -13.99
CA PRO A 84 13.00 6.34 -14.45
C PRO A 84 12.24 7.63 -14.83
N ALA A 85 10.91 7.56 -14.91
CA ALA A 85 10.02 8.70 -15.10
C ALA A 85 8.74 8.49 -14.27
N VAL A 86 8.01 9.57 -14.01
CA VAL A 86 6.71 9.51 -13.35
C VAL A 86 5.71 8.79 -14.25
N ALA A 87 5.14 7.70 -13.75
CA ALA A 87 4.10 6.96 -14.43
C ALA A 87 3.18 6.26 -13.43
N ALA A 88 1.90 6.13 -13.81
CA ALA A 88 0.93 5.38 -13.04
C ALA A 88 -0.11 4.71 -13.93
N GLU A 89 -0.68 3.60 -13.50
CA GLU A 89 -1.83 2.99 -14.18
C GLU A 89 -2.70 2.22 -13.19
N GLY A 90 -3.99 2.11 -13.50
CA GLY A 90 -4.92 1.41 -12.62
C GLY A 90 -6.38 1.65 -12.98
N THR A 91 -7.23 1.41 -11.99
CA THR A 91 -8.66 1.72 -12.05
C THR A 91 -9.06 2.71 -10.97
N VAL A 92 -10.11 3.48 -11.25
CA VAL A 92 -10.68 4.44 -10.32
C VAL A 92 -12.21 4.38 -10.37
N ASP A 93 -12.80 4.39 -9.18
CA ASP A 93 -14.22 4.67 -8.99
C ASP A 93 -14.40 6.15 -8.66
N LEU A 94 -15.25 6.83 -9.42
CA LEU A 94 -15.52 8.25 -9.28
C LEU A 94 -17.00 8.50 -9.01
N ASN A 95 -17.27 9.52 -8.21
CA ASN A 95 -18.56 10.18 -8.11
C ASN A 95 -18.45 11.57 -8.71
N ALA A 96 -18.80 11.67 -10.00
CA ALA A 96 -18.72 12.91 -10.76
C ALA A 96 -20.12 13.35 -11.17
N PHE A 97 -20.49 14.59 -10.83
CA PHE A 97 -21.78 15.18 -11.20
C PHE A 97 -23.02 14.36 -10.77
N GLY A 98 -22.92 13.65 -9.64
CA GLY A 98 -23.99 12.77 -9.14
C GLY A 98 -24.13 11.45 -9.89
N GLN A 99 -23.18 11.15 -10.80
CA GLN A 99 -23.09 9.87 -11.50
C GLN A 99 -21.90 9.08 -10.95
N LYS A 100 -22.16 7.81 -10.64
CA LYS A 100 -21.11 6.88 -10.27
C LYS A 100 -20.50 6.29 -11.53
N ILE A 101 -19.18 6.42 -11.65
CA ILE A 101 -18.35 5.78 -12.65
C ILE A 101 -17.54 4.73 -11.91
N SER A 102 -17.67 3.47 -12.29
CA SER A 102 -16.95 2.35 -11.70
C SER A 102 -15.90 1.81 -12.65
N ASP A 103 -14.78 1.35 -12.10
CA ASP A 103 -13.71 0.66 -12.81
C ASP A 103 -13.18 1.44 -14.03
N ALA A 104 -13.19 2.77 -13.98
CA ALA A 104 -12.62 3.60 -15.04
C ALA A 104 -11.10 3.40 -15.07
N LYS A 105 -10.57 3.02 -16.23
CA LYS A 105 -9.14 2.84 -16.39
C LYS A 105 -8.46 4.20 -16.50
N PHE A 106 -7.30 4.34 -15.88
CA PHE A 106 -6.44 5.50 -16.07
C PHE A 106 -4.99 5.08 -16.33
N VAL A 107 -4.29 5.95 -17.05
CA VAL A 107 -2.84 5.87 -17.29
C VAL A 107 -2.29 7.28 -17.16
N VAL A 108 -1.21 7.45 -16.39
CA VAL A 108 -0.37 8.65 -16.40
C VAL A 108 0.94 8.30 -17.04
N ALA A 109 1.25 8.94 -18.17
CA ALA A 109 2.49 8.75 -18.91
C ALA A 109 2.92 10.09 -19.54
N ASP A 110 4.22 10.39 -19.54
CA ASP A 110 4.77 11.67 -20.02
C ASP A 110 4.11 12.92 -19.39
N GLY A 111 3.65 12.81 -18.14
CA GLY A 111 2.95 13.89 -17.44
C GLY A 111 1.50 14.13 -17.89
N ILE A 112 0.96 13.30 -18.78
CA ILE A 112 -0.41 13.38 -19.29
C ILE A 112 -1.28 12.31 -18.63
N LEU A 113 -2.50 12.69 -18.22
CA LEU A 113 -3.53 11.76 -17.78
C LEU A 113 -4.33 11.27 -18.99
N TYR A 114 -4.44 9.96 -19.11
CA TYR A 114 -5.34 9.27 -20.01
C TYR A 114 -6.38 8.50 -19.21
N ALA A 115 -7.65 8.51 -19.61
CA ALA A 115 -8.69 7.75 -18.92
C ALA A 115 -9.80 7.26 -19.84
N ALA A 116 -10.47 6.18 -19.44
CA ALA A 116 -11.67 5.65 -20.09
C ALA A 116 -12.80 5.64 -19.06
N LEU A 117 -13.66 6.66 -19.10
CA LEU A 117 -14.76 6.83 -18.14
C LEU A 117 -15.94 5.88 -18.41
N THR A 118 -16.01 5.29 -19.61
CA THR A 118 -16.96 4.22 -19.94
C THR A 118 -16.18 2.93 -20.07
N ALA A 119 -16.66 1.86 -19.43
CA ALA A 119 -16.04 0.55 -19.55
C ALA A 119 -16.03 0.09 -21.02
N GLY A 120 -14.83 -0.19 -21.54
CA GLY A 120 -14.62 -0.65 -22.91
C GLY A 120 -14.24 0.44 -23.92
N ASP A 121 -14.36 1.72 -23.56
CA ASP A 121 -13.92 2.83 -24.41
C ASP A 121 -12.38 2.90 -24.48
N PRO A 122 -11.82 3.46 -25.57
CA PRO A 122 -10.40 3.78 -25.63
C PRO A 122 -10.04 4.86 -24.59
N LEU A 123 -8.79 4.83 -24.14
CA LEU A 123 -8.24 5.86 -23.26
C LEU A 123 -8.19 7.21 -24.00
N SER A 124 -8.88 8.20 -23.46
CA SER A 124 -8.87 9.58 -23.95
C SER A 124 -7.84 10.43 -23.22
N ASP A 125 -7.25 11.41 -23.88
CA ASP A 125 -6.30 12.37 -23.30
C ASP A 125 -7.06 13.46 -22.51
N TYR A 126 -6.76 13.57 -21.21
CA TYR A 126 -7.31 14.58 -20.29
C TYR A 126 -6.34 15.72 -19.97
N GLY A 127 -5.20 15.78 -20.67
CA GLY A 127 -4.17 16.80 -20.51
C GLY A 127 -3.23 16.56 -19.33
N PRO A 128 -2.50 17.61 -18.90
CA PRO A 128 -1.47 17.48 -17.87
C PRO A 128 -2.03 16.98 -16.53
N ALA A 129 -1.48 15.87 -16.04
CA ALA A 129 -1.93 15.22 -14.80
C ALA A 129 -1.85 16.17 -13.59
N GLU A 130 -0.83 17.03 -13.51
CA GLU A 130 -0.66 18.03 -12.45
C GLU A 130 -1.83 19.03 -12.30
N LYS A 131 -2.67 19.21 -13.34
CA LYS A 131 -3.87 20.06 -13.25
C LYS A 131 -5.03 19.37 -12.53
N ILE A 132 -4.95 18.06 -12.36
CA ILE A 132 -5.94 17.22 -11.66
C ILE A 132 -5.32 16.75 -10.34
N TYR A 133 -4.26 15.96 -10.43
CA TYR A 133 -3.41 15.54 -9.31
C TYR A 133 -2.05 15.06 -9.84
N ASP A 134 -0.96 15.61 -9.33
CA ASP A 134 0.39 15.11 -9.62
C ASP A 134 0.66 13.85 -8.79
N VAL A 135 0.55 12.68 -9.43
CA VAL A 135 0.75 11.37 -8.80
C VAL A 135 2.15 11.19 -8.22
N SER A 136 3.15 11.93 -8.70
CA SER A 136 4.50 11.85 -8.15
C SER A 136 4.60 12.32 -6.70
N THR A 137 3.64 13.16 -6.29
CA THR A 137 3.52 13.71 -4.93
C THR A 137 3.43 12.60 -3.88
N ILE A 138 2.76 11.47 -4.17
CA ILE A 138 2.55 10.39 -3.20
C ILE A 138 3.87 9.83 -2.67
N LEU A 139 4.86 9.66 -3.56
CA LEU A 139 6.19 9.14 -3.25
C LEU A 139 7.25 10.24 -3.15
N ASN A 140 6.84 11.51 -3.19
CA ASN A 140 7.77 12.61 -2.99
C ASN A 140 8.25 12.63 -1.52
N PRO A 141 9.57 12.69 -1.25
CA PRO A 141 10.11 12.57 0.11
C PRO A 141 9.77 13.76 1.03
N GLU A 142 9.38 14.90 0.47
CA GLU A 142 9.07 16.15 1.19
C GLU A 142 7.58 16.49 1.19
N LEU A 143 6.82 15.97 0.24
CA LEU A 143 5.39 16.29 0.08
C LEU A 143 4.47 15.09 0.38
N GLY A 144 4.96 13.87 0.17
CA GLY A 144 4.18 12.65 0.16
C GLY A 144 4.06 11.93 1.50
N LEU A 145 3.87 10.61 1.42
CA LEU A 145 3.61 9.74 2.59
C LEU A 145 4.71 9.82 3.65
N ALA A 146 5.96 9.93 3.23
CA ALA A 146 7.09 10.15 4.14
C ALA A 146 6.96 11.43 4.97
N ASN A 147 6.48 12.51 4.35
CA ASN A 147 6.26 13.77 5.04
C ASN A 147 5.05 13.67 5.98
N VAL A 148 3.98 12.97 5.59
CA VAL A 148 2.85 12.66 6.46
C VAL A 148 3.31 11.95 7.74
N LEU A 149 4.06 10.84 7.60
CA LEU A 149 4.59 10.07 8.74
C LEU A 149 5.49 10.91 9.65
N SER A 150 6.30 11.80 9.08
CA SER A 150 7.21 12.67 9.83
C SER A 150 6.50 13.79 10.60
N ASN A 151 5.22 14.04 10.33
CA ASN A 151 4.44 15.15 10.89
C ASN A 151 3.27 14.68 11.78
N PHE A 152 3.34 13.46 12.30
CA PHE A 152 2.49 13.02 13.39
C PHE A 152 2.87 13.71 14.71
N THR A 153 1.86 14.09 15.48
CA THR A 153 1.98 14.56 16.87
C THR A 153 1.15 13.67 17.79
N ASP A 154 1.59 13.58 19.05
CA ASP A 154 1.02 12.69 20.07
C ASP A 154 0.87 11.22 19.61
N PRO A 155 1.90 10.61 19.00
CA PRO A 155 1.77 9.28 18.44
C PRO A 155 1.59 8.23 19.53
N LYS A 156 0.70 7.27 19.28
CA LYS A 156 0.39 6.18 20.20
C LYS A 156 0.26 4.86 19.46
N ALA A 157 1.03 3.85 19.87
CA ALA A 157 0.82 2.49 19.43
C ALA A 157 -0.38 1.91 20.19
N GLU A 158 -1.39 1.45 19.45
CA GLU A 158 -2.65 0.97 20.04
C GLU A 158 -2.83 -0.55 19.96
N GLY A 159 -2.16 -1.22 19.04
CA GLY A 159 -2.26 -2.66 18.88
C GLY A 159 -1.50 -3.17 17.66
N ARG A 160 -1.47 -4.49 17.53
CA ARG A 160 -1.01 -5.19 16.32
C ARG A 160 -2.22 -5.59 15.50
N GLU A 161 -2.20 -5.30 14.21
CA GLU A 161 -3.27 -5.61 13.26
C GLU A 161 -2.68 -6.05 11.92
N SER A 162 -3.26 -7.10 11.33
CA SER A 162 -2.89 -7.53 9.98
C SER A 162 -3.57 -6.65 8.91
N VAL A 163 -2.74 -6.09 8.02
CA VAL A 163 -3.17 -5.44 6.77
C VAL A 163 -2.78 -6.34 5.61
N ASN A 164 -3.75 -6.82 4.82
CA ASN A 164 -3.52 -7.75 3.71
C ASN A 164 -2.66 -8.98 4.08
N GLY A 165 -2.88 -9.55 5.27
CA GLY A 165 -2.14 -10.71 5.78
C GLY A 165 -0.74 -10.39 6.32
N THR A 166 -0.34 -9.12 6.33
CA THR A 166 0.92 -8.65 6.91
C THR A 166 0.64 -7.99 8.26
N GLU A 167 1.20 -8.54 9.33
CA GLU A 167 1.12 -7.95 10.67
C GLU A 167 1.86 -6.61 10.72
N GLY A 168 1.20 -5.60 11.29
CA GLY A 168 1.79 -4.31 11.60
C GLY A 168 1.26 -3.73 12.90
N VAL A 169 1.92 -2.71 13.41
CA VAL A 169 1.47 -1.95 14.58
C VAL A 169 0.60 -0.78 14.10
N ARG A 170 -0.59 -0.67 14.68
CA ARG A 170 -1.49 0.47 14.50
C ARG A 170 -1.03 1.62 15.37
N VAL A 171 -0.60 2.71 14.75
CA VAL A 171 -0.16 3.94 15.40
C VAL A 171 -1.17 5.06 15.11
N THR A 172 -1.76 5.63 16.15
CA THR A 172 -2.67 6.78 16.05
C THR A 172 -1.96 8.08 16.43
N GLY A 173 -2.52 9.22 16.02
CA GLY A 173 -2.06 10.56 16.39
C GLY A 173 -2.79 11.62 15.57
N THR A 174 -2.25 12.82 15.49
CA THR A 174 -2.72 13.86 14.56
C THR A 174 -1.61 14.28 13.61
N VAL A 175 -1.94 14.51 12.34
CA VAL A 175 -1.02 14.99 11.32
C VAL A 175 -1.21 16.49 11.14
N SER A 176 -0.12 17.23 10.97
CA SER A 176 -0.20 18.68 10.72
C SER A 176 -1.01 19.00 9.45
N ALA A 177 -1.78 20.10 9.50
CA ALA A 177 -2.58 20.57 8.36
C ALA A 177 -1.72 20.80 7.10
N ASP A 178 -0.51 21.34 7.29
CA ASP A 178 0.45 21.57 6.21
C ASP A 178 0.85 20.25 5.51
N ALA A 179 1.21 19.21 6.28
CA ALA A 179 1.58 17.92 5.71
C ALA A 179 0.41 17.25 4.97
N VAL A 180 -0.81 17.35 5.53
CA VAL A 180 -2.02 16.84 4.87
C VAL A 180 -2.30 17.59 3.57
N ASN A 181 -2.23 18.92 3.58
CA ASN A 181 -2.52 19.73 2.39
C ASN A 181 -1.44 19.62 1.31
N LYS A 182 -0.21 19.23 1.64
CA LYS A 182 0.85 18.93 0.66
C LYS A 182 0.56 17.67 -0.14
N ILE A 183 0.10 16.59 0.50
CA ILE A 183 -0.21 15.33 -0.19
C ILE A 183 -1.62 15.34 -0.81
N ALA A 184 -2.58 16.00 -0.17
CA ALA A 184 -4.00 16.01 -0.53
C ALA A 184 -4.59 17.42 -0.40
N PRO A 185 -4.23 18.37 -1.29
CA PRO A 185 -4.66 19.77 -1.20
C PRO A 185 -6.18 19.95 -1.26
N GLN A 186 -6.92 18.97 -1.79
CA GLN A 186 -8.38 18.96 -1.87
C GLN A 186 -9.03 18.90 -0.48
N LEU A 187 -8.33 18.36 0.53
CA LEU A 187 -8.85 18.23 1.89
C LEU A 187 -8.96 19.58 2.61
N LYS A 188 -8.14 20.57 2.23
CA LYS A 188 -8.14 21.93 2.78
C LYS A 188 -8.18 21.94 4.31
N ALA A 189 -7.34 21.11 4.92
CA ALA A 189 -7.24 21.01 6.38
C ALA A 189 -6.90 22.39 6.97
N GLU A 190 -7.71 22.86 7.91
CA GLU A 190 -7.51 24.12 8.62
C GLU A 190 -6.79 23.93 9.97
N GLY A 191 -6.64 22.68 10.41
CA GLY A 191 -6.00 22.30 11.67
C GLY A 191 -5.48 20.85 11.65
N PRO A 192 -4.93 20.36 12.77
CA PRO A 192 -4.44 18.98 12.86
C PRO A 192 -5.52 17.97 12.49
N VAL A 193 -5.15 16.98 11.70
CA VAL A 193 -6.07 15.96 11.17
C VAL A 193 -5.80 14.63 11.87
N PRO A 194 -6.80 13.98 12.47
CA PRO A 194 -6.65 12.63 13.00
C PRO A 194 -6.06 11.68 11.94
N GLY A 195 -4.97 11.01 12.32
CA GLY A 195 -4.21 10.11 11.46
C GLY A 195 -4.04 8.74 12.08
N THR A 196 -3.96 7.72 11.25
CA THR A 196 -3.57 6.36 11.67
C THR A 196 -2.62 5.78 10.64
N ALA A 197 -1.52 5.20 11.11
CA ALA A 197 -0.56 4.48 10.29
C ALA A 197 -0.46 3.03 10.77
N TRP A 198 -0.39 2.09 9.84
CA TRP A 198 -0.08 0.69 10.10
C TRP A 198 1.30 0.43 9.55
N ILE A 199 2.22 0.05 10.43
CA ILE A 199 3.64 -0.05 10.09
C ILE A 199 4.13 -1.45 10.44
N LYS A 200 4.92 -2.09 9.57
CA LYS A 200 5.56 -3.36 9.90
C LYS A 200 6.38 -3.22 11.18
N GLU A 201 6.13 -4.11 12.14
CA GLU A 201 6.88 -4.10 13.38
C GLU A 201 8.33 -4.54 13.18
N ASP A 202 8.54 -5.52 12.32
CA ASP A 202 9.84 -6.12 12.04
C ASP A 202 10.39 -5.68 10.66
N GLY A 203 11.69 -5.87 10.46
CA GLY A 203 12.32 -5.75 9.15
C GLY A 203 12.57 -4.31 8.73
N ASP A 204 11.96 -3.90 7.62
CA ASP A 204 12.17 -2.59 7.00
C ASP A 204 11.24 -1.51 7.58
N HIS A 205 10.33 -1.84 8.49
CA HIS A 205 9.33 -0.92 9.02
C HIS A 205 8.50 -0.23 7.92
N ALA A 206 8.24 -0.93 6.81
CA ALA A 206 7.46 -0.38 5.71
C ALA A 206 6.05 0.04 6.17
N LEU A 207 5.57 1.15 5.60
CA LEU A 207 4.19 1.58 5.76
C LEU A 207 3.27 0.60 5.02
N LEU A 208 2.31 0.02 5.74
CA LEU A 208 1.30 -0.89 5.19
C LEU A 208 0.02 -0.15 4.81
N GLN A 209 -0.40 0.79 5.65
CA GLN A 209 -1.62 1.57 5.43
C GLN A 209 -1.50 2.92 6.13
N ALA A 210 -2.07 3.96 5.54
CA ALA A 210 -2.28 5.26 6.17
C ALA A 210 -3.74 5.69 6.03
N LYS A 211 -4.34 6.23 7.09
CA LYS A 211 -5.68 6.81 7.11
C LYS A 211 -5.60 8.24 7.62
N LEU A 212 -6.27 9.15 6.93
CA LEU A 212 -6.48 10.54 7.35
C LEU A 212 -7.99 10.80 7.44
N GLU A 213 -8.43 11.34 8.57
CA GLU A 213 -9.85 11.65 8.82
C GLU A 213 -10.04 13.17 8.95
N PRO A 214 -10.11 13.93 7.83
CA PRO A 214 -10.21 15.39 7.85
C PRO A 214 -11.43 15.93 8.57
N THR A 215 -12.53 15.16 8.62
CA THR A 215 -13.74 15.48 9.38
C THR A 215 -14.36 14.19 9.92
N PRO A 216 -15.11 14.23 11.03
CA PRO A 216 -15.66 13.03 11.66
C PRO A 216 -16.46 12.16 10.67
N GLY A 217 -16.07 10.89 10.54
CA GLY A 217 -16.73 9.92 9.66
C GLY A 217 -16.42 10.07 8.16
N ASN A 218 -15.53 10.98 7.78
CA ASN A 218 -15.04 11.09 6.40
C ASN A 218 -13.53 10.88 6.38
N SER A 219 -13.07 9.85 5.69
CA SER A 219 -11.64 9.50 5.67
C SER A 219 -11.13 9.12 4.30
N VAL A 220 -9.83 9.34 4.10
CA VAL A 220 -9.06 8.80 2.98
C VAL A 220 -8.11 7.76 3.55
N THR A 221 -8.21 6.53 3.06
CA THR A 221 -7.33 5.43 3.46
C THR A 221 -6.52 4.99 2.24
N MET A 222 -5.22 4.79 2.42
CA MET A 222 -4.30 4.30 1.40
C MET A 222 -3.61 3.05 1.94
N THR A 223 -3.84 1.91 1.30
CA THR A 223 -3.18 0.62 1.58
C THR A 223 -2.08 0.42 0.57
N LEU A 224 -0.89 0.03 1.02
CA LEU A 224 0.32 0.03 0.20
C LEU A 224 0.95 -1.37 0.19
N THR A 225 1.20 -1.89 -1.01
CA THR A 225 1.85 -3.17 -1.23
C THR A 225 2.90 -3.04 -2.33
N ASP A 226 3.70 -4.10 -2.52
CA ASP A 226 4.71 -4.18 -3.58
C ASP A 226 5.68 -2.98 -3.64
N TRP A 227 6.09 -2.48 -2.49
CA TRP A 227 7.11 -1.43 -2.39
C TRP A 227 8.35 -1.75 -3.23
N GLY A 228 8.75 -0.82 -4.09
CA GLY A 228 9.93 -0.94 -4.93
C GLY A 228 9.79 -1.89 -6.12
N LYS A 229 8.58 -2.38 -6.44
CA LYS A 229 8.38 -3.22 -7.63
C LYS A 229 8.70 -2.45 -8.91
N GLN A 230 9.16 -3.16 -9.94
CA GLN A 230 9.29 -2.55 -11.26
C GLN A 230 7.89 -2.28 -11.84
N VAL A 231 7.60 -1.01 -12.14
CA VAL A 231 6.37 -0.58 -12.79
C VAL A 231 6.72 -0.12 -14.20
N THR A 232 6.01 -0.62 -15.21
CA THR A 232 6.19 -0.22 -16.61
C THR A 232 4.82 0.13 -17.17
N VAL A 233 4.62 1.41 -17.47
CA VAL A 233 3.37 1.92 -18.01
C VAL A 233 3.57 2.22 -19.49
N THR A 234 2.66 1.73 -20.32
CA THR A 234 2.70 2.00 -21.76
C THR A 234 1.83 3.20 -22.08
N LYS A 235 2.42 4.21 -22.74
CA LYS A 235 1.65 5.35 -23.26
C LYS A 235 0.55 4.85 -24.20
N PRO A 236 -0.72 5.24 -24.01
CA PRO A 236 -1.80 4.86 -24.91
C PRO A 236 -1.54 5.37 -26.33
N ALA A 237 -1.97 4.60 -27.33
CA ALA A 237 -1.94 5.05 -28.71
C ALA A 237 -2.88 6.27 -28.87
N SER A 238 -2.38 7.30 -29.55
CA SER A 238 -3.15 8.50 -29.91
C SER A 238 -4.16 8.23 -31.02
#